data_AF-A0A5N4ASN1-F1
#
_entry.id   AF-A0A5N4ASN1-F1
#
_cell.length_a   1.000
_cell.length_b   1.000
_cell.length_c   1.000
_cell.angle_alpha   90.00
_cell.angle_beta   90.00
_cell.angle_gamma   90.00
#
_symmetry.space_group_name_H-M   'P 1'
#
loop_
_entity.id
_entity.type
_entity.pdbx_description
1 polymer ?
#
loop_
_entity_poly.entity_id
_entity_poly.type
_entity_poly.pdbx_seq_one_letter_code
_entity_poly.pdbx_strand_id
1 'polypeptide(L)'
;MNRGNFENWFKTQLVPNLPEKSLIIMDNASYHSGLLEKIPTKSWTKQRMIEWLGEKNIGYPEKAMKDQIWSIQIDTFMRFTCHCICKIISELPTS
;
A
#
# COMPACT_ATOMS: atom_id res chain seq x y z
N MET A 1 19.81 -1.52 -6.21
CA MET A 1 19.27 -1.27 -4.85
C MET A 1 18.24 -2.35 -4.55
N ASN A 2 18.24 -2.94 -3.35
CA ASN A 2 17.15 -3.83 -2.92
C ASN A 2 16.30 -3.12 -1.85
N ARG A 3 15.10 -3.63 -1.57
CA ARG A 3 14.16 -3.00 -0.64
C ARG A 3 14.76 -2.79 0.76
N GLY A 4 15.35 -3.83 1.35
CA GLY A 4 15.90 -3.75 2.70
C GLY A 4 17.04 -2.74 2.83
N ASN A 5 17.92 -2.66 1.84
CA ASN A 5 19.01 -1.69 1.83
C ASN A 5 18.49 -0.26 1.68
N PHE A 6 17.44 -0.05 0.87
CA PHE A 6 16.79 1.25 0.76
C PHE A 6 16.13 1.65 2.08
N GLU A 7 15.36 0.75 2.71
CA GLU A 7 14.70 1.03 3.99
C GLU A 7 15.71 1.39 5.09
N ASN A 8 16.81 0.62 5.18
CA ASN A 8 17.87 0.89 6.16
C ASN A 8 18.54 2.24 5.90
N TRP A 9 18.93 2.54 4.67
CA TRP A 9 19.51 3.83 4.30
C TRP A 9 18.55 5.00 4.56
N PHE A 10 17.27 4.85 4.20
CA PHE A 10 16.27 5.89 4.38
C PHE A 10 16.06 6.23 5.86
N LYS A 11 15.92 5.21 6.72
CA LYS A 11 15.71 5.39 8.16
C LYS A 11 16.98 5.86 8.91
N THR A 12 18.15 5.36 8.54
CA THR A 12 19.39 5.59 9.32
C THR A 12 20.24 6.74 8.80
N GLN A 13 20.15 7.07 7.51
CA GLN A 13 21.00 8.09 6.89
C GLN A 13 20.20 9.27 6.34
N LEU A 14 19.08 9.05 5.64
CA LEU A 14 18.35 10.16 5.05
C LEU A 14 17.56 10.95 6.12
N VAL A 15 16.64 10.30 6.82
CA VAL A 15 15.72 10.97 7.77
C VAL A 15 16.44 11.74 8.88
N PRO A 16 17.46 11.19 9.58
CA PRO A 16 18.11 11.89 10.68
C PRO A 16 18.91 13.12 10.25
N ASN A 17 19.29 13.20 8.97
CA ASN A 17 20.09 14.29 8.42
C ASN A 17 19.24 15.32 7.67
N LEU A 18 17.91 15.14 7.61
CA LEU A 18 17.02 16.11 6.99
C LEU A 18 16.64 17.20 7.98
N PRO A 19 16.73 18.49 7.60
CA PRO A 19 16.22 19.57 8.41
C PRO A 19 14.69 19.49 8.52
N GLU A 20 14.14 20.09 9.58
CA GLU A 20 12.70 20.16 9.78
C GLU A 20 11.97 20.75 8.55
N LYS A 21 10.76 20.25 8.28
CA LYS A 21 9.89 20.68 7.16
C LYS A 21 10.47 20.47 5.76
N SER A 22 11.33 19.46 5.59
CA SER A 22 11.84 19.05 4.29
C SER A 22 10.77 18.34 3.43
N LEU A 23 10.77 18.62 2.13
CA LEU A 23 9.95 17.91 1.13
C LEU A 23 10.81 16.87 0.41
N ILE A 24 10.42 15.60 0.49
CA ILE A 24 11.08 14.51 -0.22
C ILE A 24 10.23 14.16 -1.45
N ILE A 25 10.79 14.33 -2.64
CA ILE A 25 10.19 13.90 -3.91
C ILE A 25 11.01 12.73 -4.44
N MET A 26 10.35 11.61 -4.73
CA MET A 26 11.00 10.39 -5.20
C MET A 26 10.41 9.94 -6.54
N ASP A 27 11.24 9.26 -7.34
CA ASP A 27 10.79 8.63 -8.57
C ASP A 27 10.02 7.33 -8.30
N ASN A 28 9.18 6.91 -9.24
CA ASN A 28 8.43 5.67 -9.16
C ASN A 28 9.29 4.48 -9.59
N ALA A 29 10.30 4.14 -8.79
CA ALA A 29 11.15 2.98 -9.06
C ALA A 29 10.52 1.67 -8.55
N SER A 30 10.72 0.56 -9.29
CA SER A 30 10.05 -0.73 -9.05
C SER A 30 10.36 -1.37 -7.68
N TYR A 31 11.45 -0.94 -7.03
CA TYR A 31 11.83 -1.36 -5.67
C TYR A 31 11.12 -0.56 -4.56
N HIS A 32 10.37 0.50 -4.91
CA HIS A 32 9.42 1.18 -4.03
C HIS A 32 8.03 0.52 -4.08
N SER A 33 7.67 -0.04 -5.24
CA SER A 33 6.37 -0.68 -5.50
C SER A 33 6.28 -2.12 -5.00
N GLY A 34 6.95 -2.42 -3.88
CA GLY A 34 6.78 -3.68 -3.18
C GLY A 34 5.36 -3.72 -2.62
N LEU A 35 4.48 -4.48 -3.26
CA LEU A 35 3.16 -4.72 -2.73
C LEU A 35 3.28 -5.48 -1.41
N LEU A 36 2.95 -4.81 -0.32
CA LEU A 36 2.89 -5.42 1.00
C LEU A 36 1.85 -6.55 1.04
N GLU A 37 0.87 -6.50 0.15
CA GLU A 37 -0.21 -7.46 0.07
C GLU A 37 -0.44 -7.95 -1.36
N LYS A 38 -0.89 -9.20 -1.46
CA LYS A 38 -1.23 -9.80 -2.74
C LYS A 38 -2.38 -9.02 -3.36
N ILE A 39 -2.15 -8.38 -4.51
CA ILE A 39 -3.21 -7.65 -5.22
C ILE A 39 -4.31 -8.64 -5.58
N PRO A 40 -5.59 -8.33 -5.31
CA PRO A 40 -6.67 -9.05 -5.93
C PRO A 40 -6.50 -9.00 -7.46
N THR A 41 -6.50 -10.16 -8.12
CA THR A 41 -6.49 -10.23 -9.59
C THR A 41 -7.87 -10.61 -10.10
N LYS A 42 -8.23 -10.22 -11.33
CA LYS A 42 -9.52 -10.59 -11.96
C LYS A 42 -9.74 -12.11 -12.01
N SER A 43 -8.66 -12.89 -11.98
CA SER A 43 -8.66 -14.35 -11.92
C SER A 43 -9.11 -14.93 -10.57
N TRP A 44 -9.25 -14.13 -9.51
CA TRP A 44 -9.75 -14.63 -8.22
C TRP A 44 -11.21 -15.08 -8.31
N THR A 45 -11.55 -16.07 -7.50
CA THR A 45 -12.95 -16.48 -7.30
C THR A 45 -13.68 -15.40 -6.51
N LYS A 46 -14.99 -15.29 -6.71
CA LYS A 46 -15.84 -14.35 -5.95
C LYS A 46 -15.66 -14.52 -4.44
N GLN A 47 -15.59 -15.77 -3.99
CA GLN A 47 -15.37 -16.13 -2.59
C GLN A 47 -14.07 -15.53 -2.04
N ARG A 48 -12.95 -15.70 -2.74
CA ARG A 48 -11.65 -15.14 -2.34
C ARG A 48 -11.64 -13.61 -2.30
N MET A 49 -12.42 -12.99 -3.19
CA MET A 49 -12.57 -11.53 -3.18
C MET A 49 -13.36 -11.04 -1.95
N ILE A 50 -14.39 -11.78 -1.55
CA ILE A 50 -15.18 -11.51 -0.33
C ILE A 50 -14.32 -11.68 0.93
N GLU A 51 -13.53 -12.75 1.00
CA GLU A 51 -12.62 -13.00 2.13
C GLU A 51 -11.64 -11.83 2.32
N TRP A 52 -11.03 -11.35 1.23
CA TRP A 52 -10.15 -10.18 1.28
C TRP A 52 -10.86 -8.91 1.75
N LEU A 53 -12.11 -8.67 1.32
CA LEU A 53 -12.91 -7.54 1.84
C LEU A 53 -13.22 -7.71 3.33
N GLY A 54 -13.46 -8.94 3.79
CA GLY A 54 -13.68 -9.26 5.20
C GLY A 54 -12.45 -9.02 6.07
N GLU A 55 -11.27 -9.44 5.62
CA GLU A 55 -9.97 -9.16 6.29
C GLU A 55 -9.73 -7.64 6.47
N LYS A 56 -10.23 -6.84 5.53
CA LYS A 56 -10.13 -5.38 5.52
C LYS A 56 -11.30 -4.67 6.19
N ASN A 57 -12.30 -5.42 6.67
CA ASN A 57 -13.53 -4.88 7.25
C ASN A 57 -14.26 -3.90 6.31
N ILE A 58 -14.29 -4.21 5.00
CA ILE A 58 -14.94 -3.41 3.97
C ILE A 58 -16.33 -3.99 3.69
N GLY A 59 -17.35 -3.15 3.85
CA GLY A 59 -18.72 -3.52 3.51
C GLY A 59 -18.93 -3.69 2.01
N TYR A 60 -19.75 -4.66 1.62
CA TYR A 60 -20.16 -4.87 0.24
C TYR A 60 -21.66 -5.24 0.19
N PRO A 61 -22.34 -5.02 -0.95
CA PRO A 61 -23.75 -5.40 -1.10
C PRO A 61 -23.92 -6.92 -1.08
N GLU A 62 -24.89 -7.44 -0.32
CA GLU A 62 -25.17 -8.89 -0.20
C GLU A 62 -25.42 -9.57 -1.56
N LYS A 63 -26.07 -8.85 -2.49
CA LYS A 63 -26.36 -9.31 -3.86
C LYS A 63 -25.34 -8.85 -4.90
N ALA A 64 -24.14 -8.43 -4.50
CA ALA A 64 -23.13 -7.93 -5.43
C ALA A 64 -22.68 -9.03 -6.42
N MET A 65 -22.59 -8.66 -7.69
CA MET A 65 -21.94 -9.47 -8.72
C MET A 65 -20.42 -9.47 -8.55
N LYS A 66 -19.73 -10.46 -9.13
CA LYS A 66 -18.26 -10.54 -9.08
C LYS A 66 -17.60 -9.25 -9.55
N ASP A 67 -18.12 -8.62 -10.60
CA ASP A 67 -17.56 -7.38 -11.15
C ASP A 67 -17.72 -6.17 -10.20
N GLN A 68 -18.82 -6.12 -9.44
CA GLN A 68 -19.05 -5.08 -8.42
C GLN A 68 -18.12 -5.26 -7.22
N ILE A 69 -17.90 -6.50 -6.80
CA ILE A 69 -16.92 -6.83 -5.75
C ILE A 69 -15.51 -6.46 -6.23
N TRP A 70 -15.18 -6.79 -7.48
CA TRP A 70 -13.92 -6.41 -8.11
C TRP A 70 -13.71 -4.89 -8.17
N SER A 71 -14.73 -4.11 -8.54
CA SER A 71 -14.62 -2.65 -8.57
C SER A 71 -14.37 -2.06 -7.19
N ILE A 72 -15.04 -2.58 -6.15
CA ILE A 72 -14.81 -2.16 -4.76
C ILE A 72 -13.38 -2.51 -4.34
N GLN A 73 -12.89 -3.71 -4.66
CA GLN A 73 -11.51 -4.11 -4.35
C GLN A 73 -10.48 -3.22 -5.04
N ILE A 74 -10.66 -2.88 -6.31
CA ILE A 74 -9.75 -2.01 -7.05
C ILE A 74 -9.79 -0.58 -6.52
N ASP A 75 -10.97 -0.02 -6.29
CA ASP A 75 -11.11 1.32 -5.71
C ASP A 75 -10.43 1.39 -4.33
N THR A 76 -10.69 0.39 -3.50
CA THR A 76 -10.09 0.29 -2.17
C THR A 76 -8.58 0.11 -2.25
N PHE A 77 -8.10 -0.76 -3.14
CA PHE A 77 -6.68 -0.95 -3.39
C PHE A 77 -6.00 0.35 -3.82
N MET A 78 -6.54 1.07 -4.81
CA MET A 78 -6.01 2.35 -5.27
C MET A 78 -5.96 3.40 -4.15
N ARG A 79 -6.93 3.36 -3.23
CA ARG A 79 -7.01 4.26 -2.08
C ARG A 79 -6.01 3.92 -0.97
N PHE A 80 -5.69 2.63 -0.78
CA PHE A 80 -4.72 2.16 0.23
C PHE A 80 -3.31 1.95 -0.30
N THR A 81 -3.08 2.00 -1.62
CA THR A 81 -1.73 2.01 -2.23
C THR A 81 -1.06 3.38 -2.10
N CYS A 82 -1.07 3.97 -0.90
CA CYS A 82 0.03 4.84 -0.53
C CYS A 82 1.21 3.91 -0.25
N HIS A 83 2.14 3.89 -1.21
CA HIS A 83 3.36 3.10 -1.30
C HIS A 83 4.02 2.74 0.05
N CYS A 84 4.80 1.63 0.11
CA CYS A 84 5.61 1.21 1.27
C CYS A 84 6.35 2.34 2.01
N ILE A 85 6.70 3.41 1.30
CA ILE A 85 7.34 4.61 1.84
C ILE A 85 6.39 5.44 2.70
N CYS A 86 5.11 5.56 2.34
CA CYS A 86 4.11 6.23 3.20
C CYS A 86 4.06 5.57 4.58
N LYS A 87 4.22 4.24 4.66
CA LYS A 87 4.29 3.52 5.93
C LYS A 87 5.54 3.89 6.72
N ILE A 88 6.70 3.93 6.06
CA ILE A 88 7.96 4.37 6.68
C ILE A 88 7.85 5.80 7.21
N ILE A 89 7.27 6.71 6.43
CA ILE A 89 7.06 8.12 6.82
C ILE A 89 6.04 8.22 7.97
N SER A 90 4.97 7.41 7.96
CA SER A 90 3.98 7.40 9.05
C SER A 90 4.48 6.80 10.36
N GLU A 91 5.56 6.01 10.32
CA GLU A 91 6.24 5.45 11.50
C GLU A 91 7.33 6.37 12.04
N LEU A 92 7.62 7.49 11.37
CA LEU A 92 8.55 8.48 11.89
C LEU A 92 7.89 9.21 13.07
N PRO A 93 8.62 9.45 14.17
CA PRO A 93 8.11 10.24 15.27
C PRO A 93 7.77 11.64 14.73
N THR A 94 6.49 11.97 14.71
CA THR A 94 6.03 13.34 14.50
C THR A 94 6.46 14.14 15.72
N SER A 95 7.41 15.05 15.52
CA SER A 95 7.77 16.06 16.53
C SER A 95 6.59 16.98 16.84
#